data_AF-A0A521JT67-F1
#
_entry.id   AF-A0A521JT67-F1
#
_cell.length_a   1.000
_cell.length_b   1.000
_cell.length_c   1.000
_cell.angle_alpha   90.00
_cell.angle_beta   90.00
_cell.angle_gamma   90.00
#
_symmetry.space_group_name_H-M   'P 1'
#
loop_
_entity.id
_entity.type
_entity.pdbx_description
1 polymer ?
#
loop_
_entity_poly.entity_id
_entity_poly.type
_entity_poly.pdbx_seq_one_letter_code
_entity_poly.pdbx_strand_id
1 'polypeptide(L)'
;MRALEEKYISFIDERIAEHNIVGEQYKADDRKDEADLEKVKSNIYEVFKTLFLSDIKQLEGKDLAGIKDISIYGGFLQRFETIPDNWKISLDKAIEHGDTTKQVIEEHKLAVAVELKERFIAMFDELGRE
;
A
#
# COMPACT_ATOMS: atom_id res chain seq x y z
N MET A 1 -3.48 -17.86 -9.52
CA MET A 1 -2.87 -16.52 -9.45
C MET A 1 -1.36 -16.73 -9.60
N ARG A 2 -0.56 -15.75 -10.04
CA ARG A 2 0.89 -15.97 -10.23
C ARG A 2 1.62 -15.92 -8.88
N ALA A 3 2.79 -16.57 -8.78
CA ALA A 3 3.56 -16.61 -7.53
C ALA A 3 3.85 -15.22 -6.94
N LEU A 4 4.21 -14.23 -7.79
CA LEU A 4 4.38 -12.84 -7.38
C LEU A 4 3.10 -12.24 -6.80
N GLU A 5 1.98 -12.43 -7.50
CA GLU A 5 0.68 -11.87 -7.11
C GLU A 5 0.21 -12.44 -5.79
N GLU A 6 0.36 -13.76 -5.59
CA GLU A 6 0.05 -14.46 -4.34
C GLU A 6 0.93 -13.97 -3.19
N LYS A 7 2.26 -13.88 -3.41
CA LYS A 7 3.20 -13.38 -2.40
C LYS A 7 2.90 -11.94 -2.00
N TYR A 8 2.60 -11.07 -2.97
CA TYR A 8 2.30 -9.68 -2.70
C TYR A 8 0.96 -9.50 -1.98
N ILE A 9 -0.06 -10.29 -2.33
CA ILE A 9 -1.35 -10.29 -1.64
C ILE A 9 -1.20 -10.78 -0.19
N SER A 10 -0.43 -11.84 0.06
CA SER A 10 -0.14 -12.33 1.41
C SER A 10 0.53 -11.25 2.25
N PHE A 11 1.54 -10.57 1.70
CA PHE A 11 2.19 -9.45 2.37
C PHE A 11 1.20 -8.35 2.75
N ILE A 12 0.31 -7.94 1.83
CA ILE A 12 -0.70 -6.92 2.15
C ILE A 12 -1.63 -7.40 3.26
N ASP A 13 -2.09 -8.65 3.22
CA ASP A 13 -2.98 -9.22 4.23
C ASP A 13 -2.33 -9.31 5.61
N GLU A 14 -1.05 -9.67 5.67
CA GLU A 14 -0.26 -9.67 6.89
C GLU A 14 -0.18 -8.25 7.49
N ARG A 15 0.12 -7.23 6.68
CA ARG A 15 0.18 -5.84 7.15
C ARG A 15 -1.17 -5.31 7.62
N ILE A 16 -2.26 -5.65 6.93
CA ILE A 16 -3.62 -5.31 7.39
C ILE A 16 -3.90 -5.93 8.76
N ALA A 17 -3.59 -7.22 8.93
CA ALA A 17 -3.77 -7.92 10.19
C ALA A 17 -2.94 -7.32 11.32
N GLU A 18 -1.66 -7.02 11.07
CA GLU A 18 -0.75 -6.36 12.03
C GLU A 18 -1.33 -5.02 12.51
N HIS A 19 -1.68 -4.13 11.58
CA HIS A 19 -2.24 -2.81 11.91
C HIS A 19 -3.57 -2.92 12.67
N ASN A 20 -4.43 -3.89 12.31
CA ASN A 20 -5.68 -4.12 13.04
C ASN A 20 -5.42 -4.61 14.47
N ILE A 21 -4.48 -5.55 14.67
CA ILE A 21 -4.11 -6.04 16.01
C ILE A 21 -3.57 -4.89 16.88
N VAL A 22 -2.62 -4.11 16.35
CA VAL A 22 -2.04 -2.97 17.08
C VAL A 22 -3.10 -1.90 17.36
N GLY A 23 -3.99 -1.63 16.41
CA GLY A 23 -5.11 -0.70 16.60
C GLY A 23 -6.05 -1.13 17.73
N GLU A 24 -6.37 -2.41 17.85
CA GLU A 24 -7.18 -2.92 18.97
C GLU A 24 -6.44 -2.83 20.32
N GLN A 25 -5.12 -3.04 20.34
CA GLN A 25 -4.31 -2.83 21.55
C GLN A 25 -4.35 -1.37 22.00
N TYR A 26 -4.18 -0.42 21.08
CA TYR A 26 -4.29 1.00 21.41
C TYR A 26 -5.68 1.40 21.91
N LYS A 27 -6.75 0.82 21.36
CA LYS A 27 -8.11 1.04 21.90
C LYS A 27 -8.26 0.50 23.33
N ALA A 28 -7.70 -0.66 23.62
CA ALA A 28 -7.74 -1.25 24.97
C ALA A 28 -6.98 -0.39 25.99
N ASP A 29 -5.95 0.33 25.54
CA ASP A 29 -5.12 1.24 26.34
C ASP A 29 -5.65 2.70 26.38
N ASP A 30 -6.87 2.97 25.86
CA ASP A 30 -7.47 4.32 25.74
C ASP A 30 -6.65 5.32 24.89
N ARG A 31 -5.81 4.80 23.99
CA ARG A 31 -4.94 5.55 23.07
C ARG A 31 -5.61 5.74 21.71
N LYS A 32 -6.67 6.55 21.71
CA LYS A 32 -7.56 6.68 20.55
C LYS A 32 -6.88 7.23 19.30
N ASP A 33 -6.05 8.26 19.43
CA ASP A 33 -5.43 8.91 18.27
C ASP A 33 -4.48 7.94 17.54
N GLU A 34 -3.73 7.13 18.28
CA GLU A 34 -2.89 6.08 17.71
C GLU A 34 -3.71 4.95 17.09
N ALA A 35 -4.82 4.54 17.72
CA ALA A 35 -5.72 3.55 17.13
C ALA A 35 -6.32 4.03 15.79
N ASP A 36 -6.70 5.31 15.71
CA ASP A 36 -7.21 5.91 14.48
C ASP A 36 -6.13 5.99 13.40
N LEU A 37 -4.86 6.25 13.78
CA LEU A 37 -3.73 6.23 12.86
C LEU A 37 -3.45 4.81 12.31
N GLU A 38 -3.49 3.78 13.15
CA GLU A 38 -3.35 2.38 12.69
C GLU A 38 -4.47 1.99 11.73
N LYS A 39 -5.70 2.44 12.00
CA LYS A 39 -6.83 2.25 11.08
C LYS A 39 -6.62 2.97 9.75
N VAL A 40 -6.03 4.17 9.75
CA VAL A 40 -5.67 4.84 8.49
C VAL A 40 -4.70 3.98 7.69
N LYS A 41 -3.66 3.43 8.32
CA LYS A 41 -2.68 2.56 7.64
C LYS A 41 -3.35 1.33 7.03
N SER A 42 -4.15 0.58 7.81
CA SER A 42 -4.83 -0.62 7.30
C SER A 42 -5.76 -0.31 6.12
N ASN A 43 -6.50 0.80 6.17
CA ASN A 43 -7.33 1.24 5.04
C ASN A 43 -6.52 1.52 3.77
N ILE A 44 -5.31 2.09 3.87
CA ILE A 44 -4.46 2.31 2.70
C ILE A 44 -4.03 0.98 2.09
N TYR A 45 -3.62 0.01 2.92
CA TYR A 45 -3.32 -1.35 2.45
C TYR A 45 -4.52 -1.99 1.73
N GLU A 46 -5.72 -1.90 2.29
CA GLU A 46 -6.95 -2.44 1.68
C GLU A 46 -7.27 -1.78 0.32
N VAL A 47 -7.10 -0.47 0.21
CA VAL A 47 -7.27 0.26 -1.05
C VAL A 47 -6.29 -0.27 -2.09
N PHE A 48 -5.00 -0.33 -1.77
CA PHE A 48 -4.00 -0.83 -2.71
C PHE A 48 -4.21 -2.31 -3.07
N LYS A 49 -4.66 -3.15 -2.12
CA LYS A 49 -5.05 -4.54 -2.40
C LYS A 49 -6.16 -4.61 -3.44
N THR A 50 -7.21 -3.82 -3.25
CA THR A 50 -8.38 -3.79 -4.14
C THR A 50 -7.97 -3.36 -5.55
N LEU A 51 -7.12 -2.33 -5.64
CA LEU A 51 -6.62 -1.82 -6.90
C LEU A 51 -5.69 -2.82 -7.60
N PHE A 52 -4.80 -3.48 -6.86
CA PHE A 52 -3.95 -4.54 -7.37
C PHE A 52 -4.76 -5.69 -7.96
N LEU A 53 -5.74 -6.20 -7.19
CA LEU A 53 -6.66 -7.24 -7.64
C LEU A 53 -7.43 -6.84 -8.91
N SER A 54 -7.82 -5.58 -9.02
CA SER A 54 -8.48 -5.04 -10.22
C SER A 54 -7.56 -5.04 -11.45
N ASP A 55 -6.30 -4.65 -11.28
CA ASP A 55 -5.34 -4.58 -12.38
C ASP A 55 -4.90 -5.98 -12.85
N ILE A 56 -4.62 -6.91 -11.92
CA ILE A 56 -4.18 -8.26 -12.31
C ILE A 56 -5.30 -9.09 -12.96
N LYS A 57 -6.58 -8.78 -12.69
CA LYS A 57 -7.70 -9.38 -13.42
C LYS A 57 -7.60 -9.14 -14.93
N GLN A 58 -7.04 -8.02 -15.37
CA GLN A 58 -6.82 -7.73 -16.79
C GLN A 58 -5.68 -8.56 -17.40
N LEU A 59 -4.92 -9.25 -16.56
CA LEU A 59 -3.84 -10.15 -16.95
C LEU A 59 -4.28 -11.62 -16.93
N GLU A 60 -5.48 -11.93 -16.41
CA GLU A 60 -6.02 -13.30 -16.39
C GLU A 60 -6.19 -13.85 -17.82
N GLY A 61 -5.87 -15.13 -18.01
CA GLY A 61 -5.96 -15.81 -19.31
C GLY A 61 -4.85 -15.45 -20.31
N LYS A 62 -3.95 -14.50 -19.98
CA LYS A 62 -2.77 -14.22 -20.80
C LYS A 62 -1.63 -15.17 -20.42
N ASP A 63 -0.98 -15.75 -21.43
CA ASP A 63 0.26 -16.48 -21.24
C ASP A 63 1.39 -15.48 -20.98
N LEU A 64 1.76 -15.36 -19.70
CA LEU A 64 2.87 -14.52 -19.26
C LEU A 64 4.07 -15.36 -18.80
N ALA A 65 4.12 -16.64 -19.18
CA ALA A 65 5.24 -17.51 -18.82
C ALA A 65 6.56 -16.93 -19.37
N GLY A 66 7.55 -16.73 -18.49
CA GLY A 66 8.86 -16.21 -18.86
C GLY A 66 8.92 -14.70 -19.11
N ILE A 67 7.84 -13.95 -18.92
CA ILE A 67 7.88 -12.48 -18.98
C ILE A 67 8.60 -11.95 -17.73
N LYS A 68 9.77 -11.34 -17.96
CA LYS A 68 10.58 -10.65 -16.93
C LYS A 68 10.42 -9.14 -16.96
N ASP A 69 9.45 -8.63 -17.72
CA ASP A 69 9.19 -7.19 -17.83
C ASP A 69 8.14 -6.77 -16.80
N ILE A 70 8.53 -5.93 -15.84
CA ILE A 70 7.65 -5.38 -14.81
C ILE A 70 6.56 -4.46 -15.39
N SER A 71 6.72 -3.98 -16.64
CA SER A 71 5.76 -3.12 -17.31
C SER A 71 4.37 -3.73 -17.48
N ILE A 72 4.24 -5.06 -17.40
CA ILE A 72 2.95 -5.76 -17.36
C ILE A 72 2.08 -5.33 -16.16
N TYR A 73 2.70 -4.84 -15.09
CA TYR A 73 2.05 -4.27 -13.92
C TYR A 73 1.98 -2.74 -13.98
N GLY A 74 2.21 -2.12 -15.15
CA GLY A 74 2.29 -0.68 -15.32
C GLY A 74 1.06 0.08 -14.81
N GLY A 75 -0.14 -0.48 -15.01
CA GLY A 75 -1.38 0.10 -14.46
C GLY A 75 -1.37 0.18 -12.94
N PHE A 76 -0.86 -0.86 -12.27
CA PHE A 76 -0.72 -0.87 -10.82
C PHE A 76 0.40 0.07 -10.36
N LEU A 77 1.56 0.02 -11.03
CA LEU A 77 2.71 0.89 -10.71
C LEU A 77 2.35 2.38 -10.80
N GLN A 78 1.53 2.76 -11.77
CA GLN A 78 1.06 4.13 -11.94
C GLN A 78 0.25 4.65 -10.73
N ARG A 79 -0.37 3.76 -9.94
CA ARG A 79 -1.15 4.15 -8.75
C ARG A 79 -0.28 4.70 -7.64
N PHE A 80 0.97 4.27 -7.55
CA PHE A 80 1.94 4.81 -6.60
C PHE A 80 2.39 6.23 -6.94
N GLU A 81 2.12 6.71 -8.15
CA GLU A 81 2.33 8.11 -8.51
C GLU A 81 1.03 8.89 -8.31
N THR A 82 -0.07 8.40 -8.90
CA THR A 82 -1.32 9.17 -8.99
C THR A 82 -2.08 9.31 -7.68
N ILE A 83 -2.03 8.31 -6.79
CA ILE A 83 -2.74 8.38 -5.50
C ILE A 83 -2.00 9.31 -4.51
N PRO A 84 -0.67 9.18 -4.32
CA PRO A 84 0.07 10.05 -3.42
C PRO A 84 0.07 11.54 -3.80
N ASP A 85 -0.17 11.93 -5.05
CA ASP A 85 -0.13 13.33 -5.47
C ASP A 85 -1.08 14.23 -4.67
N ASN A 86 -2.31 13.76 -4.43
CA ASN A 86 -3.27 14.52 -3.60
C ASN A 86 -2.86 14.55 -2.12
N TRP A 87 -2.19 13.52 -1.63
CA TRP A 87 -1.71 13.45 -0.25
C TRP A 87 -0.53 14.40 -0.02
N LYS A 88 0.39 14.52 -0.99
CA LYS A 88 1.49 15.50 -0.97
C LYS A 88 0.94 16.93 -0.91
N ILE A 89 -0.04 17.26 -1.76
CA ILE A 89 -0.70 18.59 -1.74
C ILE A 89 -1.41 18.82 -0.40
N SER A 90 -2.06 17.79 0.14
CA SER A 90 -2.74 17.86 1.44
C SER A 90 -1.77 18.07 2.60
N LEU A 91 -0.60 17.43 2.54
CA LEU A 91 0.50 17.56 3.49
C LEU A 91 1.08 18.98 3.48
N ASP A 92 1.39 19.52 2.30
CA ASP A 92 1.94 20.87 2.16
C ASP A 92 1.01 21.91 2.81
N LYS A 93 -0.31 21.78 2.58
CA LYS A 93 -1.32 22.65 3.21
C LYS A 93 -1.40 22.44 4.72
N ALA A 94 -1.26 21.21 5.20
CA ALA A 94 -1.26 20.94 6.64
C ALA A 94 -0.06 21.61 7.33
N ILE A 95 1.11 21.55 6.70
CA ILE A 95 2.33 22.22 7.17
C ILE A 95 2.14 23.75 7.16
N GLU A 96 1.62 24.32 6.07
CA GLU A 96 1.37 25.77 5.95
C GLU A 96 0.43 26.30 7.04
N HIS A 97 -0.59 25.54 7.40
CA HIS A 97 -1.59 25.93 8.40
C HIS A 97 -1.27 25.47 9.83
N GLY A 98 -0.17 24.75 10.05
CA GLY A 98 0.19 24.19 11.36
C GLY A 98 -0.74 23.08 11.86
N ASP A 99 -1.47 22.41 10.96
CA ASP A 99 -2.36 21.29 11.28
C ASP A 99 -1.53 20.01 11.49
N THR A 100 -1.01 19.85 12.71
CA THR A 100 -0.09 18.75 13.06
C THR A 100 -0.75 17.39 12.93
N THR A 101 -2.03 17.26 13.29
CA THR A 101 -2.77 15.99 13.19
C THR A 101 -2.86 15.56 11.73
N LYS A 102 -3.25 16.48 10.85
CA LYS A 102 -3.35 16.17 9.42
C LYS A 102 -1.98 15.90 8.80
N GLN A 103 -0.96 16.64 9.20
CA GLN A 103 0.42 16.40 8.76
C GLN A 103 0.83 14.94 9.05
N VAL A 104 0.70 14.50 10.30
CA VAL A 104 1.06 13.12 10.72
C VAL A 104 0.28 12.09 9.91
N ILE A 105 -1.02 12.31 9.67
CA ILE A 105 -1.85 11.39 8.87
C ILE A 105 -1.33 11.28 7.43
N GLU A 106 -1.08 12.41 6.75
CA GLU A 106 -0.63 12.39 5.36
C GLU A 106 0.78 11.80 5.22
N GLU A 107 1.69 12.09 6.15
CA GLU A 107 3.02 11.47 6.20
C GLU A 107 2.94 9.94 6.28
N HIS A 108 2.05 9.40 7.13
CA HIS A 108 1.87 7.96 7.25
C HIS A 108 1.24 7.33 6.00
N LYS A 109 0.28 7.99 5.34
CA LYS A 109 -0.27 7.50 4.06
C LYS A 109 0.83 7.40 3.00
N LEU A 110 1.68 8.42 2.91
CA LEU A 110 2.81 8.44 1.99
C LEU A 110 3.82 7.33 2.32
N ALA A 111 4.15 7.13 3.59
CA ALA A 111 5.05 6.08 4.03
C ALA A 111 4.53 4.67 3.65
N VAL A 112 3.23 4.40 3.86
CA VAL A 112 2.62 3.13 3.45
C VAL A 112 2.66 2.93 1.94
N ALA A 113 2.40 3.97 1.14
CA ALA A 113 2.49 3.87 -0.31
C ALA A 113 3.91 3.58 -0.82
N VAL A 114 4.93 4.19 -0.18
CA VAL A 114 6.35 3.89 -0.48
C VAL A 114 6.67 2.43 -0.15
N GLU A 115 6.30 1.96 1.05
CA GLU A 115 6.54 0.58 1.47
C GLU A 115 5.92 -0.43 0.49
N LEU A 116 4.66 -0.22 0.11
CA LEU A 116 3.95 -1.07 -0.85
C LEU A 116 4.69 -1.14 -2.20
N LYS A 117 5.11 0.02 -2.73
CA LYS A 117 5.85 0.10 -4.00
C LYS A 117 7.17 -0.65 -3.92
N GLU A 118 7.97 -0.38 -2.89
CA GLU A 118 9.28 -0.99 -2.70
C GLU A 118 9.18 -2.50 -2.52
N ARG A 119 8.23 -2.96 -1.72
CA ARG A 119 7.99 -4.39 -1.51
C ARG A 119 7.54 -5.09 -2.77
N PHE A 120 6.67 -4.48 -3.57
CA PHE A 120 6.26 -5.02 -4.86
C PHE A 120 7.46 -5.20 -5.81
N ILE A 121 8.28 -4.16 -5.98
CA ILE A 121 9.46 -4.18 -6.84
C ILE A 121 10.47 -5.23 -6.36
N ALA A 122 10.74 -5.27 -5.06
CA ALA A 122 11.65 -6.25 -4.48
C ALA A 122 11.19 -7.69 -4.73
N MET A 123 9.89 -7.99 -4.52
CA MET A 123 9.35 -9.32 -4.79
C MET A 123 9.41 -9.71 -6.28
N PHE A 124 9.18 -8.74 -7.17
CA PHE A 124 9.32 -8.95 -8.61
C PHE A 124 10.77 -9.31 -8.97
N ASP A 125 11.73 -8.54 -8.46
CA ASP A 125 13.16 -8.75 -8.71
C ASP A 125 13.68 -10.08 -8.13
N GLU A 126 13.22 -10.47 -6.95
CA GLU A 126 13.55 -11.75 -6.31
C GLU A 126 13.13 -12.93 -7.19
N LEU A 127 11.88 -12.92 -7.67
CA LEU A 127 11.33 -14.00 -8.50
C LEU A 127 11.88 -14.00 -9.94
N GLY A 128 12.36 -12.85 -10.44
CA GLY A 128 13.00 -12.76 -11.76
C GLY A 128 14.44 -13.27 -11.82
N ARG A 129 15.08 -13.45 -10.66
CA ARG A 129 16.47 -13.94 -10.50
C ARG A 129 16.58 -15.47 -10.38
N GLU A 130 15.45 -16.17 -10.17
CA GLU A 130 15.34 -17.63 -10.23
C GLU A 130 15.19 -18.12 -11.69
#